data_AF-A0A1V6E4K8-F1
#
_entry.id   AF-A0A1V6E4K8-F1
#
_cell.length_a   1.000
_cell.length_b   1.000
_cell.length_c   1.000
_cell.angle_alpha   90.00
_cell.angle_beta   90.00
_cell.angle_gamma   90.00
#
_symmetry.space_group_name_H-M   'P 1'
#
loop_
_entity.id
_entity.type
_entity.pdbx_description
1 polymer ?
#
loop_
_entity_poly.entity_id
_entity_poly.type
_entity_poly.pdbx_seq_one_letter_code
_entity_poly.pdbx_strand_id
1 'polypeptide(L)'
;MKHSAPPRPNGLQAFTLVEILIAVTLFGVAISSTMGFYLYAMRTYQLDIGKCLVNSDFRRFTDQMVNNVTFANQVYIVPSFTNRTTTTTYTDPITFATKPVTALDTVANNTSGDFLVLVYQDAVTTNIVRLVGYYRAEDPSMKNYGTNQFPIRMFDITLNQPATTNIATLLPDTSTLNSSSHRLLFLDSTALGNPNATTSAPGIFTNINGGRTVIVNGELCNRGNNLRKKVSNKYNFTVSRRS
;
A
#
# COMPACT_ATOMS: atom_id res chain seq x y z
N MET A 1 90.18 -1.68 -17.61
CA MET A 1 88.72 -1.74 -17.37
C MET A 1 88.25 -0.36 -16.95
N LYS A 2 87.44 0.31 -17.78
CA LYS A 2 86.93 1.68 -17.54
C LYS A 2 85.51 1.53 -16.97
N HIS A 3 85.30 1.90 -15.71
CA HIS A 3 83.96 1.96 -15.13
C HIS A 3 83.26 3.23 -15.62
N SER A 4 82.27 3.08 -16.50
CA SER A 4 81.33 4.13 -16.87
C SER A 4 80.19 4.18 -15.85
N ALA A 5 80.07 5.31 -15.13
CA ALA A 5 78.95 5.55 -14.24
C ALA A 5 77.63 5.67 -15.04
N PRO A 6 76.48 5.21 -14.49
CA PRO A 6 75.19 5.36 -15.14
C PRO A 6 74.78 6.84 -15.22
N PRO A 7 74.07 7.27 -16.28
CA PRO A 7 73.56 8.63 -16.39
C PRO A 7 72.58 8.92 -15.26
N ARG A 8 72.75 10.06 -14.58
CA ARG A 8 71.82 10.55 -13.56
C ARG A 8 70.46 10.81 -14.22
N PRO A 9 69.33 10.45 -13.57
CA PRO A 9 68.02 10.84 -14.05
C PRO A 9 67.92 12.37 -14.07
N ASN A 10 67.35 12.90 -15.16
CA ASN A 10 67.16 14.32 -15.42
C ASN A 10 66.52 15.03 -14.21
N GLY A 11 67.03 16.22 -13.90
CA GLY A 11 66.62 17.02 -12.76
C GLY A 11 65.12 17.34 -12.75
N LEU A 12 64.60 17.53 -11.54
CA LEU A 12 63.25 18.01 -11.25
C LEU A 12 62.97 19.30 -12.04
N GLN A 13 62.30 19.20 -13.17
CA GLN A 13 61.80 20.35 -13.92
C GLN A 13 60.58 20.89 -13.17
N ALA A 14 60.66 22.13 -12.69
CA ALA A 14 59.53 22.83 -12.12
C ALA A 14 58.51 23.13 -13.22
N PHE A 15 57.24 22.77 -12.99
CA PHE A 15 56.16 23.04 -13.92
C PHE A 15 55.94 24.55 -14.10
N THR A 16 55.66 24.98 -15.32
CA THR A 16 55.32 26.38 -15.59
C THR A 16 53.91 26.69 -15.07
N LEU A 17 53.67 27.92 -14.62
CA LEU A 17 52.38 28.35 -14.08
C LEU A 17 51.22 28.12 -15.08
N VAL A 18 51.50 28.26 -16.38
CA VAL A 18 50.54 28.00 -17.46
C VAL A 18 50.16 26.51 -17.53
N GLU A 19 51.13 25.60 -17.44
CA GLU A 19 50.86 24.15 -17.43
C GLU A 19 50.01 23.75 -16.22
N ILE A 20 50.26 24.35 -15.05
CA ILE A 20 49.45 24.12 -13.84
C ILE A 20 48.02 24.62 -14.03
N LEU A 21 47.81 25.80 -14.63
CA LEU A 21 46.47 26.33 -14.90
C LEU A 21 45.69 25.45 -15.89
N ILE A 22 46.36 24.96 -16.94
CA ILE A 22 45.75 24.03 -17.91
C ILE A 22 45.39 22.71 -17.21
N ALA A 23 46.30 22.16 -16.38
CA ALA A 23 46.03 20.93 -15.64
C ALA A 23 44.85 21.07 -14.67
N VAL A 24 44.78 22.16 -13.91
CA VAL A 24 43.70 22.43 -12.95
C VAL A 24 42.36 22.63 -13.65
N THR A 25 42.33 23.33 -14.79
CA THR A 25 41.09 23.53 -15.56
C THR A 25 40.57 22.23 -16.16
N LEU A 26 41.44 21.43 -16.78
CA LEU A 26 41.06 20.11 -17.28
C LEU A 26 40.56 19.19 -16.17
N PHE A 27 41.22 19.21 -15.01
CA PHE A 27 40.82 18.42 -13.84
C PHE A 27 39.46 18.90 -13.28
N GLY A 28 39.25 20.21 -13.19
CA GLY A 28 37.98 20.79 -12.74
C GLY A 28 36.82 20.38 -13.65
N VAL A 29 36.99 20.49 -14.97
CA VAL A 29 35.97 20.06 -15.94
C VAL A 29 35.71 18.56 -15.83
N ALA A 30 36.75 17.73 -15.67
CA ALA A 30 36.61 16.28 -15.51
C ALA A 30 35.82 15.92 -14.25
N ILE A 31 36.12 16.54 -13.10
CA ILE A 31 35.38 16.32 -11.85
C ILE A 31 33.93 16.78 -11.99
N SER A 32 33.69 17.99 -12.50
CA SER A 32 32.32 18.52 -12.66
C SER A 32 31.48 17.63 -13.57
N SER A 33 32.07 17.13 -14.66
CA SER A 33 31.40 16.21 -15.59
C SER A 33 31.07 14.87 -14.93
N THR A 34 32.03 14.28 -14.21
CA THR A 34 31.84 13.00 -13.52
C THR A 34 30.80 13.11 -12.41
N MET A 35 30.82 14.20 -11.64
CA MET A 35 29.82 14.46 -10.60
C MET A 35 28.43 14.69 -11.20
N GLY A 36 28.33 15.43 -12.30
CA GLY A 36 27.07 15.65 -13.01
C GLY A 36 26.46 14.32 -13.49
N PHE A 37 27.29 13.47 -14.11
CA PHE A 37 26.88 12.12 -14.52
C PHE A 37 26.45 11.26 -13.33
N TYR A 38 27.21 11.28 -12.24
CA TYR A 38 26.89 10.52 -11.03
C TYR A 38 25.53 10.92 -10.43
N LEU A 39 25.26 12.21 -10.29
CA LEU A 39 23.98 12.70 -9.76
C LEU A 39 22.80 12.32 -10.69
N TYR A 40 23.00 12.37 -12.00
CA TYR A 40 22.00 11.94 -12.98
C TYR A 40 21.75 10.43 -12.90
N ALA A 41 22.81 9.63 -12.85
CA ALA A 41 22.73 8.18 -12.72
C ALA A 41 22.04 7.77 -11.41
N MET A 42 22.38 8.42 -10.30
CA MET A 42 21.77 8.14 -8.99
C MET A 42 20.27 8.46 -8.97
N ARG A 43 19.85 9.56 -9.59
CA ARG A 43 18.42 9.88 -9.73
C ARG A 43 17.69 8.81 -10.54
N THR A 44 18.25 8.41 -11.69
CA THR A 44 17.66 7.38 -12.54
C THR A 44 17.55 6.04 -11.81
N TYR A 45 18.62 5.63 -11.13
CA TYR A 45 18.66 4.40 -10.34
C TYR A 45 17.59 4.39 -9.23
N GLN A 46 17.39 5.51 -8.53
CA GLN A 46 16.33 5.62 -7.52
C GLN A 46 14.92 5.48 -8.11
N LEU A 47 14.69 5.98 -9.34
CA LEU A 47 13.40 5.81 -10.01
C LEU A 47 13.14 4.34 -10.35
N ASP A 48 14.16 3.65 -10.86
CA ASP A 48 13.99 2.25 -11.27
C ASP A 48 13.84 1.32 -10.07
N ILE A 49 14.56 1.56 -8.96
CA ILE A 49 14.25 0.90 -7.68
C ILE A 49 12.79 1.15 -7.30
N GLY A 50 12.33 2.39 -7.40
CA GLY A 50 10.96 2.75 -7.06
C GLY A 50 9.91 1.99 -7.89
N LYS A 51 10.15 1.83 -9.19
CA LYS A 51 9.29 1.02 -10.08
C LYS A 51 9.30 -0.45 -9.68
N CYS A 52 10.48 -1.02 -9.41
CA CYS A 52 10.59 -2.41 -9.00
C CYS A 52 9.87 -2.70 -7.68
N LEU A 53 9.99 -1.80 -6.69
CA LEU A 53 9.29 -1.93 -5.42
C LEU A 53 7.77 -1.87 -5.61
N VAL A 54 7.27 -0.89 -6.35
CA VAL A 54 5.83 -0.76 -6.65
C VAL A 54 5.29 -2.01 -7.37
N ASN A 55 6.03 -2.54 -8.35
CA ASN A 55 5.63 -3.74 -9.08
C ASN A 55 5.65 -5.01 -8.20
N SER A 56 6.67 -5.14 -7.35
CA SER A 56 6.77 -6.25 -6.40
C SER A 56 5.63 -6.22 -5.38
N ASP A 57 5.36 -5.04 -4.82
CA ASP A 57 4.27 -4.83 -3.85
C ASP A 57 2.90 -5.08 -4.50
N PHE A 58 2.71 -4.65 -5.75
CA PHE A 58 1.49 -4.94 -6.51
C PHE A 58 1.28 -6.44 -6.69
N ARG A 59 2.30 -7.15 -7.19
CA ARG A 59 2.20 -8.59 -7.43
C ARG A 59 1.87 -9.33 -6.13
N ARG A 60 2.57 -8.98 -5.06
CA ARG A 60 2.33 -9.55 -3.74
C ARG A 60 0.92 -9.27 -3.24
N PHE A 61 0.40 -8.07 -3.47
CA PHE A 61 -0.97 -7.71 -3.13
C PHE A 61 -2.00 -8.49 -3.93
N THR A 62 -1.85 -8.56 -5.26
CA THR A 62 -2.76 -9.32 -6.13
C THR A 62 -2.74 -10.79 -5.74
N ASP A 63 -1.57 -11.39 -5.52
CA ASP A 63 -1.44 -12.78 -5.07
C ASP A 63 -2.17 -13.00 -3.74
N GLN A 64 -2.06 -12.06 -2.80
CA GLN A 64 -2.75 -12.12 -1.51
C GLN A 64 -4.26 -11.94 -1.64
N MET A 65 -4.71 -11.02 -2.48
CA MET A 65 -6.13 -10.77 -2.73
C MET A 65 -6.77 -11.95 -3.43
N VAL A 66 -6.13 -12.52 -4.45
CA VAL A 66 -6.61 -13.72 -5.13
C VAL A 66 -6.76 -14.86 -4.12
N ASN A 67 -5.71 -15.18 -3.35
CA ASN A 67 -5.82 -16.23 -2.36
C ASN A 67 -6.90 -15.93 -1.31
N ASN A 68 -6.91 -14.71 -0.75
CA ASN A 68 -7.80 -14.41 0.36
C ASN A 68 -9.27 -14.30 -0.06
N VAL A 69 -9.57 -13.77 -1.25
CA VAL A 69 -10.95 -13.61 -1.73
C VAL A 69 -11.46 -14.91 -2.32
N THR A 70 -10.64 -15.66 -3.07
CA THR A 70 -11.05 -16.92 -3.70
C THR A 70 -11.47 -17.97 -2.67
N PHE A 71 -10.78 -18.03 -1.52
CA PHE A 71 -11.08 -19.00 -0.47
C PHE A 71 -12.00 -18.48 0.65
N ALA A 72 -12.43 -17.21 0.60
CA ALA A 72 -13.38 -16.68 1.58
C ALA A 72 -14.79 -17.24 1.33
N ASN A 73 -15.48 -17.62 2.41
CA ASN A 73 -16.88 -18.05 2.33
C ASN A 73 -17.80 -16.85 2.08
N GLN A 74 -17.57 -15.74 2.78
CA GLN A 74 -18.35 -14.52 2.64
C GLN A 74 -17.43 -13.31 2.49
N VAL A 75 -17.90 -12.33 1.74
CA VAL A 75 -17.17 -11.10 1.44
C VAL A 75 -18.12 -9.93 1.63
N TYR A 76 -17.69 -8.99 2.46
CA TYR A 76 -18.43 -7.78 2.78
C TYR A 76 -17.58 -6.56 2.46
N ILE A 77 -18.17 -5.56 1.83
CA ILE A 77 -17.55 -4.25 1.66
C ILE A 77 -18.33 -3.26 2.50
N VAL A 78 -17.61 -2.40 3.18
CA VAL A 78 -18.08 -1.49 4.21
C VAL A 78 -17.51 -0.11 3.91
N PRO A 79 -18.21 0.99 4.25
CA PRO A 79 -17.74 2.35 3.96
C PRO A 79 -16.31 2.59 4.46
N SER A 80 -16.04 2.51 5.77
CA SER A 80 -14.69 2.72 6.29
C SER A 80 -14.42 1.85 7.51
N PHE A 81 -13.16 1.78 7.96
CA PHE A 81 -12.81 1.03 9.17
C PHE A 81 -13.46 1.62 10.43
N THR A 82 -13.64 2.94 10.47
CA THR A 82 -14.23 3.67 11.59
C THR A 82 -15.77 3.61 11.56
N ASN A 83 -16.36 3.80 10.38
CA ASN A 83 -17.81 3.75 10.17
C ASN A 83 -18.19 2.42 9.52
N ARG A 84 -18.12 1.35 10.33
CA ARG A 84 -18.28 -0.03 9.85
C ARG A 84 -19.51 -0.78 10.34
N THR A 85 -20.23 -0.19 11.27
CA THR A 85 -21.36 -0.85 11.93
C THR A 85 -22.53 0.09 12.07
N THR A 86 -23.73 -0.44 11.87
CA THR A 86 -24.99 0.24 12.17
C THR A 86 -25.65 -0.49 13.32
N THR A 87 -26.11 0.26 14.33
CA THR A 87 -26.88 -0.30 15.44
C THR A 87 -28.35 0.06 15.24
N THR A 88 -29.18 -0.95 15.05
CA THR A 88 -30.64 -0.81 14.92
C THR A 88 -31.32 -1.41 16.14
N THR A 89 -32.43 -0.82 16.58
CA THR A 89 -33.28 -1.40 17.61
C THR A 89 -34.16 -2.49 16.99
N TYR A 90 -34.00 -3.72 17.45
CA TYR A 90 -34.90 -4.82 17.12
C TYR A 90 -35.89 -5.00 18.27
N THR A 91 -37.18 -4.89 17.96
CA THR A 91 -38.26 -5.26 18.88
C THR A 91 -38.71 -6.66 18.53
N ASP A 92 -38.46 -7.59 19.45
CA ASP A 92 -38.89 -8.98 19.29
C ASP A 92 -40.43 -9.02 19.23
N PRO A 93 -41.04 -9.60 18.18
CA PRO A 93 -42.49 -9.63 18.02
C PRO A 93 -43.20 -10.50 19.06
N ILE A 94 -42.48 -11.37 19.79
CA ILE A 94 -43.04 -12.27 20.81
C ILE A 94 -42.88 -11.67 22.19
N THR A 95 -41.67 -11.21 22.54
CA THR A 95 -41.38 -10.69 23.88
C THR A 95 -41.61 -9.18 24.02
N PHE A 96 -41.81 -8.47 22.91
CA PHE A 96 -41.89 -7.00 22.82
C PHE A 96 -40.69 -6.27 23.44
N ALA A 97 -39.65 -7.00 23.80
CA ALA A 97 -38.42 -6.44 24.33
C ALA A 97 -37.64 -5.80 23.17
N THR A 98 -37.24 -4.55 23.37
CA THR A 98 -36.41 -3.84 22.40
C THR A 98 -34.95 -4.02 22.78
N LYS A 99 -34.14 -4.54 21.86
CA LYS A 99 -32.71 -4.75 22.05
C LYS A 99 -31.91 -4.09 20.93
N PRO A 100 -30.78 -3.43 21.22
CA PRO A 100 -29.88 -2.95 20.18
C PRO A 100 -29.19 -4.15 19.51
N VAL A 101 -29.24 -4.19 18.18
CA VAL A 101 -28.52 -5.16 17.36
C VAL A 101 -27.55 -4.39 16.48
N THR A 102 -26.26 -4.68 16.62
CA THR A 102 -25.19 -4.07 15.83
C THR A 102 -24.82 -5.00 14.70
N ALA A 103 -25.00 -4.55 13.45
CA ALA A 103 -24.63 -5.28 12.25
C ALA A 103 -23.56 -4.52 11.44
N LEU A 104 -22.93 -5.20 10.50
CA LEU A 104 -22.04 -4.57 9.52
C LEU A 104 -22.83 -3.61 8.63
N ASP A 105 -22.31 -2.40 8.46
CA ASP A 105 -22.85 -1.42 7.51
C ASP A 105 -22.33 -1.76 6.11
N THR A 106 -22.99 -2.66 5.41
CA THR A 106 -22.52 -3.14 4.11
C THR A 106 -22.93 -2.19 2.99
N VAL A 107 -22.00 -1.88 2.10
CA VAL A 107 -22.30 -1.06 0.92
C VAL A 107 -23.20 -1.82 -0.06
N ALA A 108 -24.11 -1.08 -0.70
CA ALA A 108 -25.00 -1.61 -1.73
C ALA A 108 -24.25 -2.22 -2.92
N ASN A 109 -24.98 -2.93 -3.79
CA ASN A 109 -24.40 -3.45 -5.02
C ASN A 109 -23.99 -2.29 -5.96
N ASN A 110 -22.87 -2.44 -6.66
CA ASN A 110 -22.25 -1.43 -7.54
C ASN A 110 -21.78 -0.13 -6.86
N THR A 111 -21.83 -0.05 -5.53
CA THR A 111 -21.20 1.03 -4.78
C THR A 111 -19.85 0.59 -4.23
N SER A 112 -19.07 1.54 -3.74
CA SER A 112 -17.72 1.29 -3.22
C SER A 112 -17.54 1.78 -1.80
N GLY A 113 -16.65 1.09 -1.09
CA GLY A 113 -16.15 1.50 0.21
C GLY A 113 -14.65 1.28 0.32
N ASP A 114 -14.11 1.58 1.50
CA ASP A 114 -12.68 1.56 1.81
C ASP A 114 -12.30 0.49 2.82
N PHE A 115 -13.26 -0.36 3.18
CA PHE A 115 -13.03 -1.51 4.03
C PHE A 115 -13.65 -2.77 3.43
N LEU A 116 -12.79 -3.75 3.14
CA LEU A 116 -13.16 -5.09 2.70
C LEU A 116 -12.97 -6.06 3.87
N VAL A 117 -13.98 -6.89 4.13
CA VAL A 117 -13.97 -7.95 5.14
C VAL A 117 -14.22 -9.29 4.46
N LEU A 118 -13.35 -10.24 4.74
CA LEU A 118 -13.37 -11.60 4.23
C LEU A 118 -13.56 -12.54 5.41
N VAL A 119 -14.61 -13.35 5.34
CA VAL A 119 -15.02 -14.25 6.41
C VAL A 119 -14.77 -15.68 5.99
N TYR A 120 -14.05 -16.40 6.83
CA TYR A 120 -13.79 -17.83 6.69
C TYR A 120 -14.60 -18.57 7.73
N GLN A 121 -15.38 -19.53 7.25
CA GLN A 121 -16.22 -20.38 8.05
C GLN A 121 -15.74 -21.83 7.95
N ASP A 122 -15.93 -22.56 9.04
CA ASP A 122 -15.78 -24.01 9.01
C ASP A 122 -16.91 -24.63 8.18
N ALA A 123 -16.56 -25.60 7.33
CA ALA A 123 -17.49 -26.24 6.40
C ALA A 123 -18.57 -27.07 7.11
N VAL A 124 -18.29 -27.55 8.33
CA VAL A 124 -19.22 -28.40 9.08
C VAL A 124 -20.11 -27.57 10.01
N THR A 125 -19.51 -26.68 10.80
CA THR A 125 -20.24 -25.97 11.85
C THR A 125 -20.77 -24.60 11.41
N THR A 126 -20.36 -24.08 10.25
CA THR A 126 -20.64 -22.72 9.75
C THR A 126 -20.15 -21.59 10.65
N ASN A 127 -19.42 -21.93 11.72
CA ASN A 127 -18.86 -20.97 12.65
C ASN A 127 -17.71 -20.20 12.00
N ILE A 128 -17.53 -18.95 12.42
CA ILE A 128 -16.43 -18.11 11.91
C ILE A 128 -15.13 -18.55 12.57
N VAL A 129 -14.12 -18.87 11.75
CA VAL A 129 -12.81 -19.36 12.21
C VAL A 129 -11.67 -18.38 11.93
N ARG A 130 -11.82 -17.54 10.89
CA ARG A 130 -10.80 -16.55 10.52
C ARG A 130 -11.44 -15.34 9.84
N LEU A 131 -10.90 -14.17 10.14
CA LEU A 131 -11.29 -12.90 9.54
C LEU A 131 -10.07 -12.24 8.93
N VAL A 132 -10.18 -11.89 7.65
CA VAL A 132 -9.17 -11.09 6.95
C VAL A 132 -9.82 -9.80 6.53
N GLY A 133 -9.18 -8.66 6.80
CA GLY A 133 -9.72 -7.38 6.39
C GLY A 133 -8.68 -6.48 5.77
N TYR A 134 -9.08 -5.77 4.72
CA TYR A 134 -8.28 -4.76 4.04
C TYR A 134 -8.96 -3.41 4.19
N TYR A 135 -8.30 -2.44 4.79
CA TYR A 135 -8.89 -1.14 5.04
C TYR A 135 -7.94 0.00 4.75
N ARG A 136 -8.48 1.13 4.30
CA ARG A 136 -7.74 2.37 4.21
C ARG A 136 -7.50 2.96 5.61
N ALA A 137 -6.24 3.13 5.98
CA ALA A 137 -5.85 3.70 7.27
C ALA A 137 -5.79 5.23 7.16
N GLU A 138 -6.95 5.86 7.31
CA GLU A 138 -7.09 7.32 7.31
C GLU A 138 -6.52 7.90 8.60
N ASP A 139 -5.23 8.22 8.58
CA ASP A 139 -4.55 8.85 9.70
C ASP A 139 -4.37 10.35 9.44
N PRO A 140 -5.03 11.24 10.21
CA PRO A 140 -4.86 12.69 10.08
C PRO A 140 -3.43 13.19 10.28
N SER A 141 -2.54 12.40 10.91
CA SER A 141 -1.11 12.71 11.06
C SER A 141 -0.32 12.47 9.77
N MET A 142 -0.88 11.72 8.82
CA MET A 142 -0.30 11.45 7.49
C MET A 142 -0.55 12.59 6.48
N LYS A 143 -0.51 13.86 6.93
CA LYS A 143 -0.74 15.06 6.09
C LYS A 143 0.17 15.20 4.87
N ASN A 144 1.31 14.49 4.85
CA ASN A 144 2.28 14.56 3.76
C ASN A 144 1.85 13.83 2.49
N TYR A 145 0.76 13.05 2.53
CA TYR A 145 0.39 12.16 1.43
C TYR A 145 -0.69 12.74 0.50
N GLY A 146 -1.22 13.94 0.73
CA GLY A 146 -2.31 14.49 -0.10
C GLY A 146 -3.67 13.91 0.29
N THR A 147 -4.75 14.59 -0.09
CA THR A 147 -6.05 14.52 0.62
C THR A 147 -6.69 13.12 0.67
N ASN A 148 -6.41 12.22 -0.28
CA ASN A 148 -6.98 10.85 -0.31
C ASN A 148 -5.93 9.73 -0.52
N GLN A 149 -4.65 9.98 -0.21
CA GLN A 149 -3.60 8.96 -0.35
C GLN A 149 -3.25 8.40 1.02
N PHE A 150 -4.01 7.38 1.43
CA PHE A 150 -3.80 6.69 2.70
C PHE A 150 -3.43 5.25 2.43
N PRO A 151 -2.50 4.66 3.19
CA PRO A 151 -2.14 3.27 2.98
C PRO A 151 -3.32 2.35 3.27
N ILE A 152 -3.45 1.29 2.48
CA ILE A 152 -4.27 0.15 2.83
C ILE A 152 -3.48 -0.73 3.78
N ARG A 153 -4.13 -1.14 4.87
CA ARG A 153 -3.61 -2.10 5.81
C ARG A 153 -4.42 -3.38 5.74
N MET A 154 -3.74 -4.50 5.98
CA MET A 154 -4.38 -5.80 6.14
C MET A 154 -4.25 -6.29 7.58
N PHE A 155 -5.36 -6.77 8.14
CA PHE A 155 -5.37 -7.62 9.33
C PHE A 155 -5.74 -9.05 8.96
N ASP A 156 -5.26 -9.98 9.76
CA ASP A 156 -5.51 -11.41 9.63
C ASP A 156 -5.65 -12.01 11.03
N ILE A 157 -6.85 -12.43 11.37
CA ILE A 157 -7.19 -12.90 12.71
C ILE A 157 -7.72 -14.30 12.59
N THR A 158 -7.04 -15.25 13.23
CA THR A 158 -7.57 -16.59 13.49
C THR A 158 -8.26 -16.56 14.84
N LEU A 159 -9.51 -17.02 14.89
CA LEU A 159 -10.28 -17.09 16.13
C LEU A 159 -9.97 -18.41 16.84
N ASN A 160 -9.57 -18.31 18.12
CA ASN A 160 -9.20 -19.46 18.94
C ASN A 160 -10.42 -20.30 19.40
N GLN A 161 -11.62 -19.70 19.36
CA GLN A 161 -12.90 -20.40 19.52
C GLN A 161 -13.81 -19.99 18.37
N PRO A 162 -14.44 -20.95 17.65
CA PRO A 162 -15.33 -20.63 16.54
C PRO A 162 -16.48 -19.75 17.04
N ALA A 163 -16.61 -18.56 16.47
CA ALA A 163 -17.62 -17.62 16.91
C ALA A 163 -18.94 -17.86 16.17
N THR A 164 -20.03 -17.99 16.94
CA THR A 164 -21.42 -17.97 16.47
C THR A 164 -22.03 -16.55 16.49
N THR A 165 -21.25 -15.57 16.95
CA THR A 165 -21.67 -14.18 17.17
C THR A 165 -21.61 -13.34 15.89
N ASN A 166 -22.19 -12.14 15.95
CA ASN A 166 -22.23 -11.21 14.84
C ASN A 166 -20.82 -10.78 14.41
N ILE A 167 -20.49 -10.90 13.12
CA ILE A 167 -19.20 -10.52 12.53
C ILE A 167 -18.77 -9.11 12.95
N ALA A 168 -19.71 -8.17 13.06
CA ALA A 168 -19.47 -6.79 13.50
C ALA A 168 -18.71 -6.69 14.83
N THR A 169 -18.94 -7.64 15.75
CA THR A 169 -18.31 -7.68 17.08
C THR A 169 -16.93 -8.32 17.09
N LEU A 170 -16.57 -9.06 16.04
CA LEU A 170 -15.32 -9.79 15.92
C LEU A 170 -14.21 -8.99 15.21
N LEU A 171 -14.54 -7.81 14.70
CA LEU A 171 -13.58 -6.93 14.02
C LEU A 171 -12.66 -6.24 15.04
N PRO A 172 -11.35 -6.03 14.72
CA PRO A 172 -10.43 -5.32 15.60
C PRO A 172 -10.96 -3.96 16.00
N ASP A 173 -10.73 -3.51 17.23
CA ASP A 173 -11.15 -2.18 17.67
C ASP A 173 -10.63 -1.08 16.71
N THR A 174 -11.42 -0.03 16.51
CA THR A 174 -11.08 1.12 15.65
C THR A 174 -9.80 1.82 16.14
N SER A 175 -9.49 1.71 17.44
CA SER A 175 -8.22 2.16 18.03
C SER A 175 -6.97 1.50 17.43
N THR A 176 -7.11 0.32 16.80
CA THR A 176 -5.99 -0.44 16.20
C THR A 176 -5.69 -0.06 14.74
N LEU A 177 -6.39 0.93 14.18
CA LEU A 177 -6.28 1.39 12.78
C LEU A 177 -4.83 1.58 12.32
N ASN A 178 -3.96 2.09 13.19
CA ASN A 178 -2.55 2.39 12.87
C ASN A 178 -1.54 1.44 13.50
N SER A 179 -1.99 0.29 14.00
CA SER A 179 -1.11 -0.72 14.60
C SER A 179 -0.06 -1.24 13.61
N SER A 180 1.15 -1.50 14.11
CA SER A 180 2.26 -2.09 13.36
C SER A 180 2.07 -3.58 13.04
N SER A 181 1.13 -4.25 13.71
CA SER A 181 0.77 -5.64 13.43
C SER A 181 0.11 -5.83 12.06
N HIS A 182 -0.39 -4.76 11.45
CA HIS A 182 -1.07 -4.80 10.16
C HIS A 182 -0.10 -4.56 9.00
N ARG A 183 -0.16 -5.41 7.97
CA ARG A 183 0.69 -5.25 6.78
C ARG A 183 0.25 -4.03 5.98
N LEU A 184 1.20 -3.17 5.63
CA LEU A 184 1.00 -1.94 4.87
C LEU A 184 1.13 -2.17 3.37
N LEU A 185 0.26 -1.51 2.61
CA LEU A 185 0.33 -1.39 1.16
C LEU A 185 -0.13 0.02 0.77
N PHE A 186 0.62 0.71 -0.08
CA PHE A 186 0.34 2.13 -0.40
C PHE A 186 -0.54 2.25 -1.65
N LEU A 187 -1.86 2.21 -1.48
CA LEU A 187 -2.80 2.50 -2.56
C LEU A 187 -3.40 3.90 -2.40
N ASP A 188 -3.43 4.61 -3.49
CA ASP A 188 -4.06 5.90 -3.67
C ASP A 188 -5.33 5.71 -4.52
N SER A 189 -6.44 6.27 -4.06
CA SER A 189 -7.74 6.15 -4.75
C SER A 189 -8.08 7.38 -5.61
N THR A 190 -7.30 8.47 -5.50
CA THR A 190 -7.65 9.81 -6.02
C THR A 190 -8.02 9.85 -7.51
N ALA A 191 -7.46 8.98 -8.35
CA ALA A 191 -7.66 9.03 -9.79
C ALA A 191 -8.44 7.85 -10.39
N LEU A 192 -8.78 6.83 -9.60
CA LEU A 192 -9.41 5.58 -10.09
C LEU A 192 -10.49 5.01 -9.18
N GLY A 193 -10.64 5.50 -7.95
CA GLY A 193 -11.69 5.02 -7.07
C GLY A 193 -13.08 5.31 -7.68
N ASN A 194 -14.06 4.50 -7.31
CA ASN A 194 -15.40 4.65 -7.85
C ASN A 194 -16.03 5.96 -7.29
N PRO A 195 -16.58 6.85 -8.14
CA PRO A 195 -17.19 8.10 -7.71
C PRO A 195 -18.47 7.91 -6.88
N ASN A 196 -19.11 6.73 -6.96
CA ASN A 196 -20.28 6.36 -6.16
C ASN A 196 -19.88 5.76 -4.79
N ALA A 197 -18.84 6.33 -4.18
CA ALA A 197 -18.36 5.88 -2.89
C ALA A 197 -19.28 6.36 -1.77
N THR A 198 -19.51 5.50 -0.78
CA THR A 198 -20.23 5.86 0.45
C THR A 198 -19.31 6.54 1.48
N THR A 199 -18.18 7.08 1.01
CA THR A 199 -17.07 7.61 1.82
C THR A 199 -16.67 9.01 1.33
N SER A 200 -15.94 9.75 2.17
CA SER A 200 -15.46 11.10 1.87
C SER A 200 -14.47 11.18 0.68
N ALA A 201 -14.01 10.03 0.18
CA ALA A 201 -13.11 9.90 -0.97
C ALA A 201 -13.57 8.74 -1.88
N PRO A 202 -13.13 8.70 -3.16
CA PRO A 202 -13.43 7.61 -4.07
C PRO A 202 -13.07 6.25 -3.45
N GLY A 203 -14.01 5.30 -3.49
CA GLY A 203 -13.86 4.03 -2.77
C GLY A 203 -12.93 3.08 -3.52
N ILE A 204 -12.06 2.41 -2.78
CA ILE A 204 -11.05 1.49 -3.35
C ILE A 204 -11.69 0.16 -3.77
N PHE A 205 -12.61 -0.35 -2.95
CA PHE A 205 -13.26 -1.64 -3.15
C PHE A 205 -14.67 -1.41 -3.67
N THR A 206 -14.94 -1.83 -4.90
CA THR A 206 -16.29 -1.79 -5.47
C THR A 206 -16.95 -3.15 -5.36
N ASN A 207 -18.16 -3.15 -4.82
CA ASN A 207 -18.99 -4.34 -4.67
C ASN A 207 -19.69 -4.67 -5.98
N ILE A 208 -19.49 -5.88 -6.50
CA ILE A 208 -20.21 -6.39 -7.67
C ILE A 208 -20.88 -7.72 -7.33
N ASN A 209 -22.12 -7.85 -7.77
CA ASN A 209 -22.98 -9.02 -7.60
C ASN A 209 -23.16 -9.40 -6.12
N GLY A 210 -23.40 -8.41 -5.26
CA GLY A 210 -23.76 -8.62 -3.85
C GLY A 210 -22.67 -9.32 -3.04
N GLY A 211 -21.41 -8.91 -3.23
CA GLY A 211 -20.24 -9.40 -2.50
C GLY A 211 -19.54 -10.58 -3.15
N ARG A 212 -20.02 -11.09 -4.29
CA ARG A 212 -19.35 -12.24 -4.96
C ARG A 212 -18.06 -11.83 -5.68
N THR A 213 -18.03 -10.61 -6.19
CA THR A 213 -16.92 -10.06 -6.96
C THR A 213 -16.54 -8.72 -6.39
N VAL A 214 -15.24 -8.49 -6.24
CA VAL A 214 -14.67 -7.25 -5.76
C VAL A 214 -13.78 -6.69 -6.86
N ILE A 215 -14.05 -5.45 -7.26
CA ILE A 215 -13.10 -4.68 -8.07
C ILE A 215 -12.26 -3.84 -7.13
N VAL A 216 -10.95 -3.93 -7.31
CA VAL A 216 -9.98 -3.09 -6.60
C VAL A 216 -9.44 -2.06 -7.57
N ASN A 217 -9.75 -0.80 -7.32
CA ASN A 217 -9.27 0.32 -8.10
C ASN A 217 -8.30 1.16 -7.26
N GLY A 218 -7.07 1.30 -7.73
CA GLY A 218 -6.11 2.14 -7.02
C GLY A 218 -4.81 2.37 -7.77
N GLU A 219 -4.11 3.40 -7.35
CA GLU A 219 -2.79 3.79 -7.80
C GLU A 219 -1.79 3.42 -6.70
N LEU A 220 -0.88 2.49 -6.97
CA LEU A 220 0.19 2.19 -6.02
C LEU A 220 1.26 3.27 -6.12
N CYS A 221 1.64 3.87 -5.00
CA CYS A 221 2.67 4.89 -4.96
C CYS A 221 3.85 4.49 -4.08
N ASN A 222 5.07 4.74 -4.56
CA ASN A 222 6.26 4.57 -3.72
C ASN A 222 6.33 5.70 -2.68
N ARG A 223 6.62 5.33 -1.43
CA ARG A 223 6.89 6.19 -0.26
C ARG A 223 8.22 6.94 -0.39
N GLY A 224 8.46 7.59 -1.52
CA GLY A 224 9.57 8.54 -1.64
C GLY A 224 9.26 9.75 -0.77
N ASN A 225 10.13 10.12 0.18
CA ASN A 225 10.08 11.44 0.82
C ASN A 225 9.93 12.50 -0.28
N ASN A 226 9.18 13.57 -0.03
CA ASN A 226 8.78 14.68 -0.92
C ASN A 226 9.88 15.30 -1.84
N LEU A 227 11.14 14.89 -1.69
CA LEU A 227 12.30 15.23 -2.51
C LEU A 227 12.58 14.24 -3.65
N ARG A 228 11.92 13.07 -3.69
CA ARG A 228 12.10 12.02 -4.70
C ARG A 228 10.86 11.95 -5.58
N LYS A 229 11.06 11.93 -6.90
CA LYS A 229 9.97 11.86 -7.88
C LYS A 229 9.08 10.64 -7.55
N LYS A 230 7.80 10.89 -7.29
CA LYS A 230 6.80 9.87 -6.99
C LYS A 230 6.71 8.94 -8.20
N VAL A 231 7.05 7.67 -8.00
CA VAL A 231 6.74 6.62 -8.97
C VAL A 231 5.39 6.08 -8.55
N SER A 232 4.43 6.14 -9.46
CA SER A 232 3.13 5.55 -9.26
C SER A 232 2.68 4.78 -10.48
N ASN A 233 1.88 3.75 -10.26
CA ASN A 233 1.25 3.01 -11.34
C ASN A 233 -0.20 2.70 -10.99
N LYS A 234 -1.05 2.79 -12.00
CA LYS A 234 -2.50 2.69 -11.91
C LYS A 234 -2.93 1.27 -12.21
N TYR A 235 -3.73 0.70 -11.32
CA TYR A 235 -4.18 -0.68 -11.44
C TYR A 235 -5.68 -0.80 -11.23
N ASN A 236 -6.28 -1.68 -12.02
CA ASN A 236 -7.63 -2.17 -11.85
C ASN A 236 -7.57 -3.68 -12.00
N PHE A 237 -8.01 -4.40 -10.98
CA PHE A 237 -8.17 -5.84 -11.07
C PHE A 237 -9.45 -6.28 -10.37
N THR A 238 -10.01 -7.37 -10.88
CA THR A 238 -11.24 -7.97 -10.40
C THR A 238 -10.91 -9.33 -9.79
N VAL A 239 -11.42 -9.59 -8.59
CA VAL A 239 -11.32 -10.89 -7.93
C VAL A 239 -12.69 -11.36 -7.52
N SER A 240 -12.97 -12.63 -7.76
CA SER A 240 -14.22 -13.27 -7.38
C SER A 240 -13.95 -14.41 -6.41
N ARG A 241 -14.86 -14.60 -5.45
CA ARG A 241 -14.82 -15.79 -4.59
C ARG A 241 -15.12 -17.03 -5.42
N ARG A 242 -14.56 -18.18 -5.04
CA ARG A 242 -14.95 -19.46 -5.63
C ARG A 242 -16.35 -19.83 -5.15
N SER A 243 -17.25 -20.15 -6.07
CA SER A 243 -18.59 -20.67 -5.77
C SER A 243 -18.53 -22.12 -5.31
#